data_AF-A0A9N9FCR1-F1
#
_entry.id   AF-A0A9N9FCR1-F1
#
_cell.length_a   1.000
_cell.length_b   1.000
_cell.length_c   1.000
_cell.angle_alpha   90.00
_cell.angle_beta   90.00
_cell.angle_gamma   90.00
#
_symmetry.space_group_name_H-M   'P 1'
#
loop_
_entity.id
_entity.type
_entity.pdbx_description
1 polymer ?
#
loop_
_entity_poly.entity_id
_entity_poly.type
_entity_poly.pdbx_seq_one_letter_code
_entity_poly.pdbx_strand_id
1 'polypeptide(L)'
;MQITNCYILNVRKIVNKKIKFETTISVAKTNIQVAIKEGVMSELTEIYTSLSISNPEYYKPRGHPSKHLKSLAEKSNVQQISSSSKTCSYCLEKGHNIRECK
;
A
#
# COMPACT_ATOMS: atom_id res chain seq x y z
N MET A 1 6.42 -11.85 -52.67
CA MET A 1 5.45 -11.85 -51.55
C MET A 1 6.02 -12.62 -50.33
N GLN A 2 7.18 -12.22 -49.78
CA GLN A 2 7.84 -12.93 -48.66
C GLN A 2 8.20 -12.00 -47.48
N ILE A 3 8.39 -10.71 -47.75
CA ILE A 3 8.83 -9.70 -46.76
C ILE A 3 7.81 -9.50 -45.64
N THR A 4 6.51 -9.47 -45.97
CA THR A 4 5.42 -9.31 -45.00
C THR A 4 5.37 -10.45 -43.97
N ASN A 5 5.66 -11.68 -44.39
CA ASN A 5 5.63 -12.84 -43.50
C ASN A 5 6.84 -12.83 -42.53
N CYS A 6 8.03 -12.46 -43.01
CA CYS A 6 9.22 -12.29 -42.19
C CYS A 6 9.04 -11.20 -41.11
N TYR A 7 8.44 -10.06 -41.50
CA TYR A 7 8.13 -8.97 -40.57
C TYR A 7 7.17 -9.41 -39.45
N ILE A 8 6.08 -10.10 -39.82
CA ILE A 8 5.09 -10.61 -38.85
C ILE A 8 5.73 -11.61 -37.87
N LEU A 9 6.59 -12.50 -38.35
CA LEU A 9 7.29 -13.47 -37.49
C LEU A 9 8.24 -12.78 -36.49
N ASN A 10 8.96 -11.74 -36.93
CA ASN A 10 9.83 -10.96 -36.04
C ASN A 10 9.04 -10.21 -34.97
N VAL A 11 7.93 -9.56 -35.35
CA VAL A 11 7.04 -8.88 -34.39
C VAL A 11 6.48 -9.87 -33.37
N ARG A 12 6.00 -11.04 -33.82
CA ARG A 12 5.51 -12.10 -32.93
C ARG A 12 6.57 -12.57 -31.95
N LYS A 13 7.81 -12.75 -32.41
CA LYS A 13 8.94 -13.18 -31.56
C LYS A 13 9.24 -12.15 -30.46
N ILE A 14 9.21 -10.85 -30.79
CA ILE A 14 9.42 -9.77 -29.82
C ILE A 14 8.29 -9.73 -28.79
N VAL A 15 7.03 -9.79 -29.24
CA VAL A 15 5.86 -9.79 -28.35
C VAL A 15 5.89 -11.00 -27.41
N ASN A 16 6.17 -12.18 -27.92
CA ASN A 16 6.27 -13.40 -27.10
C ASN A 16 7.36 -13.31 -26.04
N LYS A 17 8.52 -12.72 -26.38
CA LYS A 17 9.61 -12.49 -25.42
C LYS A 17 9.18 -11.51 -24.32
N LYS A 18 8.47 -10.44 -24.68
CA LYS A 18 7.94 -9.46 -23.71
C LYS A 18 6.92 -10.10 -22.78
N ILE A 19 5.94 -10.83 -23.32
CA ILE A 19 4.93 -11.55 -22.53
C ILE A 19 5.61 -12.49 -21.53
N LYS A 20 6.54 -13.33 -22.00
CA LYS A 20 7.27 -14.27 -21.13
C LYS A 20 7.96 -13.55 -19.97
N PHE A 21 8.64 -12.43 -20.24
CA PHE A 21 9.32 -11.65 -19.21
C PHE A 21 8.34 -11.07 -18.19
N GLU A 22 7.26 -10.44 -18.65
CA GLU A 22 6.23 -9.87 -17.77
C GLU A 22 5.56 -10.94 -16.91
N THR A 23 5.24 -12.11 -17.48
CA THR A 23 4.71 -13.26 -16.74
C THR A 23 5.68 -13.73 -15.66
N THR A 24 6.97 -13.90 -15.98
CA THR A 24 7.97 -14.34 -15.01
C THR A 24 8.10 -13.35 -13.85
N ILE A 25 8.11 -12.04 -14.13
CA ILE A 25 8.18 -11.01 -13.07
C ILE A 25 6.92 -11.05 -12.20
N SER A 26 5.74 -11.19 -12.82
CA SER A 26 4.47 -11.26 -12.11
C SER A 26 4.47 -12.43 -11.11
N VAL A 27 4.87 -13.61 -11.56
CA VAL A 27 5.00 -14.82 -10.72
C VAL A 27 6.05 -14.63 -9.61
N ALA A 28 7.21 -14.07 -9.93
CA ALA A 28 8.24 -13.82 -8.92
C ALA A 28 7.73 -12.87 -7.82
N LYS A 29 7.02 -11.80 -8.21
CA LYS A 29 6.43 -10.85 -7.27
C LYS A 29 5.39 -11.50 -6.37
N THR A 30 4.51 -12.35 -6.93
CA THR A 30 3.51 -13.07 -6.12
C THR A 30 4.18 -14.04 -5.15
N ASN A 31 5.21 -14.78 -5.59
CA ASN A 31 5.92 -15.73 -4.74
C ASN A 31 6.61 -15.02 -3.56
N ILE A 32 7.23 -13.86 -3.79
CA ILE A 32 7.82 -13.04 -2.72
C ILE A 32 6.72 -12.55 -1.76
N GLN A 33 5.59 -12.08 -2.27
CA GLN A 33 4.47 -11.64 -1.42
C GLN A 33 3.89 -12.77 -0.57
N VAL A 34 3.79 -13.99 -1.13
CA VAL A 34 3.35 -15.19 -0.41
C VAL A 34 4.36 -15.56 0.68
N ALA A 35 5.64 -15.66 0.36
CA ALA A 35 6.69 -15.99 1.33
C ALA A 35 6.75 -14.99 2.50
N ILE A 36 6.61 -13.69 2.23
CA ILE A 36 6.53 -12.65 3.27
C ILE A 36 5.30 -12.85 4.15
N LYS A 37 4.13 -13.09 3.55
CA LYS A 37 2.89 -13.31 4.32
C LYS A 37 2.96 -14.58 5.16
N GLU A 38 3.50 -15.67 4.61
CA GLU A 38 3.66 -16.95 5.32
C GLU A 38 4.66 -16.83 6.48
N GLY A 39 5.79 -16.14 6.29
CA GLY A 39 6.76 -15.88 7.37
C GLY A 39 6.15 -15.05 8.50
N VAL A 40 5.46 -13.96 8.17
CA VAL A 40 4.77 -13.11 9.17
C VAL A 40 3.61 -13.86 9.84
N MET A 41 2.87 -14.70 9.10
CA MET A 41 1.80 -15.51 9.66
C MET A 41 2.35 -16.58 10.61
N SER A 42 3.49 -17.21 10.27
CA SER A 42 4.17 -18.18 11.12
C SER A 42 4.59 -17.56 12.46
N GLU A 43 5.28 -16.42 12.43
CA GLU A 43 5.69 -15.70 13.64
C GLU A 43 4.49 -15.26 14.48
N LEU A 44 3.45 -14.68 13.85
CA LEU A 44 2.25 -14.28 14.58
C LEU A 44 1.47 -15.47 15.16
N THR A 45 1.43 -16.61 14.46
CA THR A 45 0.75 -17.81 14.95
C THR A 45 1.51 -18.42 16.13
N GLU A 46 2.84 -18.45 16.08
CA GLU A 46 3.69 -18.92 17.18
C GLU A 46 3.55 -18.02 18.42
N ILE A 47 3.55 -16.70 18.23
CA ILE A 47 3.30 -15.72 19.31
C ILE A 47 1.88 -15.87 19.86
N TYR A 48 0.87 -16.01 19.00
CA TYR A 48 -0.52 -16.15 19.44
C TYR A 48 -0.74 -17.47 20.21
N THR A 49 -0.14 -18.56 19.75
CA THR A 49 -0.26 -19.88 20.39
C THR A 49 0.46 -19.90 21.74
N SER A 50 1.67 -19.36 21.82
CA SER A 50 2.42 -19.24 23.08
C SER A 50 1.70 -18.34 24.10
N LEU A 51 1.12 -17.23 23.67
CA LEU A 51 0.36 -16.33 24.54
C LEU A 51 -0.96 -16.96 25.02
N SER A 52 -1.65 -17.71 24.14
CA SER A 52 -2.91 -18.39 24.46
C SER A 52 -2.75 -19.51 25.47
N ILE A 53 -1.63 -20.23 25.44
CA ILE A 53 -1.32 -21.30 26.42
C ILE A 53 -0.93 -20.68 27.78
N SER A 54 -0.34 -19.49 27.78
CA SER A 54 0.20 -18.85 28.98
C SER A 54 -0.84 -18.06 29.79
N ASN A 55 -1.99 -17.70 29.21
CA ASN A 55 -2.95 -16.81 29.87
C ASN A 55 -4.42 -17.10 29.50
N PRO A 56 -5.09 -18.07 30.16
CA PRO A 56 -6.48 -18.42 29.86
C PRO A 56 -7.52 -17.39 30.32
N GLU A 57 -7.15 -16.39 31.13
CA GLU A 57 -8.11 -15.45 31.76
C GLU A 57 -8.34 -14.12 31.02
N TYR A 58 -7.67 -13.86 29.89
CA TYR A 58 -7.65 -12.49 29.35
C TYR A 58 -8.76 -12.15 28.34
N TYR A 59 -9.63 -13.08 27.94
CA TYR A 59 -10.76 -12.76 27.07
C TYR A 59 -12.04 -12.45 27.86
N LYS A 60 -12.06 -11.27 28.50
CA LYS A 60 -13.32 -10.61 28.87
C LYS A 60 -13.63 -9.58 27.78
N PRO A 61 -14.70 -9.71 26.98
CA PRO A 61 -15.09 -8.65 26.07
C PRO A 61 -15.59 -7.47 26.92
N ARG A 62 -14.69 -6.53 27.21
CA ARG A 62 -15.05 -5.26 27.84
C ARG A 62 -15.62 -4.35 26.76
N GLY A 63 -16.83 -3.87 27.02
CA GLY A 63 -17.63 -3.06 26.11
C GLY A 63 -16.92 -1.83 25.54
N HIS A 64 -17.49 -1.32 24.46
CA HIS A 64 -17.03 -0.14 23.72
C HIS A 64 -16.82 1.07 24.64
N PRO A 65 -15.58 1.60 24.77
CA PRO A 65 -15.39 2.92 25.34
C PRO A 65 -15.92 3.93 24.32
N SER A 66 -17.00 4.61 24.69
CA SER A 66 -17.65 5.64 23.87
C SER A 66 -16.69 6.81 23.59
N LYS A 67 -16.83 7.34 22.37
CA LYS A 67 -16.08 8.44 21.77
C LYS A 67 -16.09 9.69 22.66
N HIS A 68 -14.98 10.08 23.26
CA HIS A 68 -14.61 11.49 23.45
C HIS A 68 -13.20 11.58 24.05
N LEU A 69 -12.21 11.95 23.23
CA LEU A 69 -10.98 12.55 23.75
C LEU A 69 -10.68 13.81 22.93
N LYS A 70 -11.08 14.95 23.48
CA LYS A 70 -10.62 16.28 23.07
C LYS A 70 -10.17 17.02 24.32
N SER A 71 -8.86 17.23 24.43
CA SER A 71 -8.14 18.32 25.12
C SER A 71 -6.78 17.79 25.58
N LEU A 72 -5.68 18.53 25.70
CA LEU A 72 -5.22 19.83 25.19
C LEU A 72 -3.78 19.94 25.76
N ALA A 73 -2.85 20.36 24.92
CA ALA A 73 -1.53 20.92 25.25
C ALA A 73 -0.42 19.98 25.76
N GLU A 74 0.48 19.62 24.83
CA GLU A 74 1.91 19.88 25.01
C GLU A 74 2.44 20.61 23.77
N LYS A 75 2.76 21.88 23.96
CA LYS A 75 3.46 22.73 23.00
C LYS A 75 4.93 22.30 22.96
N SER A 76 5.45 21.88 21.83
CA SER A 76 6.84 22.20 21.46
C SER A 76 7.08 22.10 19.95
N ASN A 77 7.55 23.23 19.42
CA ASN A 77 8.45 23.38 18.27
C ASN A 77 8.14 22.60 16.98
N VAL A 78 7.33 23.19 16.10
CA VAL A 78 7.71 23.32 14.69
C VAL A 78 7.17 24.63 14.10
N GLN A 79 7.86 25.73 14.37
CA GLN A 79 7.87 26.83 13.41
C GLN A 79 8.75 26.32 12.25
N GLN A 80 8.19 26.25 11.04
CA GLN A 80 8.73 25.59 9.82
C GLN A 80 8.26 24.15 9.54
N ILE A 81 6.95 23.94 9.36
CA ILE A 81 6.53 23.07 8.24
C ILE A 81 6.01 24.02 7.18
N SER A 82 6.91 24.23 6.22
CA SER A 82 6.68 24.77 4.89
C SER A 82 5.22 25.02 4.55
N SER A 83 4.94 26.26 4.17
CA SER A 83 3.88 26.70 3.26
C SER A 83 3.62 25.68 2.15
N SER A 84 2.87 24.61 2.44
CA SER A 84 2.26 23.77 1.43
C SER A 84 1.19 24.65 0.81
N SER A 85 1.53 25.27 -0.31
CA SER A 85 0.58 26.06 -1.07
C SER A 85 -0.55 25.10 -1.43
N LYS A 86 -1.69 25.21 -0.72
CA LYS A 86 -2.88 24.42 -1.03
C LYS A 86 -3.14 24.60 -2.51
N THR A 87 -3.22 23.51 -3.25
CA THR A 87 -3.46 23.55 -4.70
C THR A 87 -4.93 23.24 -4.92
N CYS A 88 -5.61 24.10 -5.65
CA CYS A 88 -7.02 23.92 -5.94
C CYS A 88 -7.18 22.74 -6.90
N SER A 89 -7.99 21.74 -6.54
CA SER A 89 -8.23 20.59 -7.42
C SER A 89 -9.06 20.92 -8.67
N TYR A 90 -9.72 22.10 -8.68
CA TYR A 90 -10.54 22.54 -9.80
C TYR A 90 -9.72 23.28 -10.87
N CYS A 91 -9.00 24.35 -10.49
CA CYS A 91 -8.19 25.16 -11.42
C CYS A 91 -6.68 24.83 -11.40
N LEU A 92 -6.23 23.93 -10.52
CA LEU A 92 -4.83 23.51 -10.35
C LEU A 92 -3.88 24.64 -9.91
N GLU A 93 -4.41 25.80 -9.53
CA GLU A 93 -3.63 26.91 -9.01
C GLU A 93 -3.25 26.71 -7.55
N LYS A 94 -2.05 27.17 -7.20
CA LYS A 94 -1.55 27.18 -5.82
C LYS A 94 -2.09 28.40 -5.08
N GLY A 95 -2.36 28.24 -3.78
CA GLY A 95 -2.74 29.33 -2.87
C GLY A 95 -4.15 29.22 -2.32
N HIS A 96 -5.05 28.44 -2.93
CA HIS A 96 -6.42 28.27 -2.47
C HIS A 96 -6.90 26.81 -2.61
N ASN A 97 -8.06 26.50 -2.03
CA ASN A 97 -8.70 25.19 -2.15
C ASN A 97 -10.03 25.30 -2.91
N ILE A 98 -10.61 24.17 -3.32
CA ILE A 98 -11.83 24.14 -4.14
C ILE A 98 -13.04 24.86 -3.51
N ARG A 99 -13.11 25.00 -2.18
CA ARG A 99 -14.20 25.74 -1.51
C ARG A 99 -14.09 27.25 -1.67
N GLU A 100 -12.91 27.75 -1.99
CA GLU A 100 -12.57 29.17 -2.11
C GLU A 100 -12.23 29.55 -3.57
N CYS A 101 -12.47 28.63 -4.52
CA CYS A 101 -12.24 28.90 -5.93
C CYS A 101 -13.27 29.92 -6.45
N LYS A 102 -12.79 30.97 -7.12
CA LYS A 102 -13.63 31.95 -7.81
C LYS A 102 -13.96 31.51 -9.23
#